data_AF-V3ZHX2-F1
#
_entry.id   AF-V3ZHX2-F1
#
_cell.length_a   1.000
_cell.length_b   1.000
_cell.length_c   1.000
_cell.angle_alpha   90.00
_cell.angle_beta   90.00
_cell.angle_gamma   90.00
#
_symmetry.space_group_name_H-M   'P 1'
#
loop_
_entity.id
_entity.type
_entity.pdbx_description
1 polymer ?
#
loop_
_entity_poly.entity_id
_entity_poly.type
_entity_poly.pdbx_seq_one_letter_code
_entity_poly.pdbx_strand_id
1 'polypeptide(L)'
;DGNSPLMVASLLINLPFIRFLTTLPCDVNRQNHHGHTALHLCVIGFTLIKGKLNMMEVHSVVEGSCARVYYLRYLECIDILLSLGADVNIKDKGGKTVLMLACMKNDRKLLETLLIHEADVNIVDNHGRSAL
;
A
#
# COMPACT_ATOMS: atom_id res chain seq x y z
N ASP A 1 -0.05 -14.81 -11.19
CA ASP A 1 -0.35 -14.05 -9.96
C ASP A 1 -1.77 -13.48 -9.88
N GLY A 2 -2.46 -13.26 -11.00
CA GLY A 2 -3.83 -12.71 -10.99
C GLY A 2 -3.91 -11.21 -10.73
N ASN A 3 -2.79 -10.50 -10.91
CA ASN A 3 -2.73 -9.05 -10.71
C ASN A 3 -3.52 -8.32 -11.81
N SER A 4 -4.30 -7.32 -11.43
CA SER A 4 -4.90 -6.36 -12.36
C SER A 4 -3.87 -5.31 -12.80
N PRO A 5 -4.12 -4.56 -13.89
CA PRO A 5 -3.27 -3.43 -14.27
C PRO A 5 -3.08 -2.41 -13.12
N LEU A 6 -4.16 -2.15 -12.36
CA LEU A 6 -4.13 -1.23 -11.22
C LEU A 6 -3.20 -1.75 -10.11
N MET A 7 -3.27 -3.04 -9.80
CA MET A 7 -2.38 -3.69 -8.84
C MET A 7 -0.90 -3.55 -9.18
N VAL A 8 -0.54 -3.77 -10.45
CA VAL A 8 0.84 -3.62 -10.91
C VAL A 8 1.27 -2.16 -10.84
N ALA A 9 0.40 -1.22 -11.24
CA ALA A 9 0.67 0.20 -11.17
C ALA A 9 0.88 0.70 -9.72
N SER A 10 0.08 0.21 -8.77
CA SER A 10 0.19 0.53 -7.33
C SER A 10 1.47 -0.02 -6.71
N LEU A 11 1.88 -1.25 -7.06
CA LEU A 11 3.14 -1.83 -6.60
C LEU A 11 4.36 -1.00 -7.04
N LEU A 12 4.30 -0.43 -8.25
CA LEU A 12 5.37 0.38 -8.84
C LEU A 12 5.25 1.89 -8.57
N ILE A 13 4.19 2.33 -7.87
CA ILE A 13 3.88 3.74 -7.59
C ILE A 13 3.86 4.57 -8.88
N ASN A 14 3.28 4.00 -9.94
CA ASN A 14 3.11 4.68 -11.22
C ASN A 14 1.86 5.56 -11.19
N LEU A 15 1.94 6.69 -10.49
CA LEU A 15 0.81 7.61 -10.27
C LEU A 15 0.13 8.06 -11.58
N PRO A 16 0.84 8.44 -12.66
CA PRO A 16 0.19 8.79 -13.92
C PRO A 16 -0.65 7.65 -14.49
N PHE A 17 -0.15 6.41 -14.41
CA PHE A 17 -0.87 5.25 -14.92
C PHE A 17 -2.03 4.84 -14.02
N ILE A 18 -1.90 4.95 -12.70
CA ILE A 18 -3.02 4.78 -11.75
C ILE A 18 -4.13 5.76 -12.11
N ARG A 19 -3.81 7.05 -12.22
CA ARG A 19 -4.79 8.09 -12.59
C ARG A 19 -5.45 7.80 -13.95
N PHE A 20 -4.70 7.30 -14.91
CA PHE A 20 -5.25 6.87 -16.20
C PHE A 20 -6.22 5.69 -16.04
N LEU A 21 -5.81 4.62 -15.34
CA LEU A 21 -6.65 3.44 -15.12
C LEU A 21 -7.95 3.78 -14.38
N THR A 22 -7.93 4.80 -13.53
CA THR A 22 -9.12 5.23 -12.77
C THR A 22 -10.13 6.02 -13.60
N THR A 23 -9.76 6.43 -14.81
CA THR A 23 -10.72 6.95 -15.80
C THR A 23 -11.51 5.83 -16.49
N LEU A 24 -11.02 4.59 -16.40
CA LEU A 24 -11.67 3.40 -16.92
C LEU A 24 -12.53 2.76 -15.82
N PRO A 25 -13.59 2.00 -16.18
CA PRO A 25 -14.31 1.19 -15.22
C PRO A 25 -13.38 0.10 -14.67
N CYS A 26 -12.81 0.32 -13.49
CA CYS A 26 -11.95 -0.62 -12.80
C CYS A 26 -12.46 -0.89 -11.38
N ASP A 27 -12.44 -2.15 -10.97
CA ASP A 27 -12.70 -2.54 -9.58
C ASP A 27 -11.41 -2.37 -8.76
N VAL A 28 -11.37 -1.35 -7.91
CA VAL A 28 -10.25 -1.03 -7.01
C VAL A 28 -10.04 -2.10 -5.93
N ASN A 29 -11.10 -2.83 -5.58
CA ASN A 29 -11.14 -3.82 -4.50
C ASN A 29 -10.94 -5.25 -4.98
N ARG A 30 -10.76 -5.45 -6.30
CA ARG A 30 -10.39 -6.75 -6.87
C ARG A 30 -9.22 -7.33 -6.10
N GLN A 31 -9.26 -8.64 -5.84
CA GLN A 31 -8.15 -9.38 -5.23
C GLN A 31 -7.43 -10.25 -6.26
N ASN A 32 -6.10 -10.36 -6.13
CA ASN A 32 -5.29 -11.28 -6.93
C ASN A 32 -5.32 -12.71 -6.35
N HIS A 33 -4.51 -13.62 -6.90
CA HIS A 33 -4.47 -15.02 -6.41
C HIS A 33 -3.91 -15.14 -4.98
N HIS A 34 -3.37 -14.08 -4.38
CA HIS A 34 -2.89 -14.03 -2.99
C HIS A 34 -3.89 -13.33 -2.05
N GLY A 35 -5.02 -12.84 -2.56
CA GLY A 35 -5.96 -12.02 -1.79
C GLY A 35 -5.54 -10.55 -1.69
N HIS A 36 -4.48 -10.12 -2.38
CA HIS A 36 -4.05 -8.73 -2.33
C HIS A 36 -4.89 -7.86 -3.26
N THR A 37 -5.34 -6.71 -2.75
CA THR A 37 -5.87 -5.59 -3.55
C THR A 37 -4.76 -4.66 -4.03
N ALA A 38 -5.11 -3.65 -4.82
CA ALA A 38 -4.16 -2.59 -5.19
C ALA A 38 -3.57 -1.89 -3.95
N LEU A 39 -4.38 -1.66 -2.91
CA LEU A 39 -3.95 -1.06 -1.66
C LEU A 39 -2.97 -1.96 -0.88
N HIS A 40 -3.22 -3.28 -0.86
CA HIS A 40 -2.26 -4.24 -0.29
C HIS A 40 -0.90 -4.15 -0.96
N LEU A 41 -0.86 -4.17 -2.29
CA LEU A 41 0.40 -4.14 -3.03
C LEU A 41 1.14 -2.81 -2.87
N CYS A 42 0.39 -1.71 -2.76
CA CYS A 42 0.94 -0.41 -2.38
C CYS A 42 1.68 -0.53 -1.03
N VAL A 43 0.99 -0.96 0.03
CA VAL A 43 1.57 -1.10 1.40
C VAL A 43 2.71 -2.09 1.45
N ILE A 44 2.60 -3.21 0.75
CA ILE A 44 3.69 -4.18 0.62
C ILE A 44 4.90 -3.56 -0.06
N GLY A 45 4.71 -2.84 -1.18
CA GLY A 45 5.80 -2.15 -1.88
C GLY A 45 6.58 -1.21 -0.94
N PHE A 46 5.85 -0.39 -0.17
CA PHE A 46 6.46 0.48 0.84
C PHE A 46 7.20 -0.27 1.94
N THR A 47 6.59 -1.34 2.46
CA THR A 47 7.21 -2.13 3.52
C THR A 47 8.48 -2.85 3.05
N LEU A 48 8.53 -3.32 1.81
CA LEU A 48 9.74 -3.95 1.26
C LEU A 48 10.85 -2.91 1.02
N ILE A 49 10.48 -1.71 0.56
CA ILE A 49 11.44 -0.71 0.10
C ILE A 49 12.11 0.04 1.26
N LYS A 50 11.42 0.32 2.39
CA LYS A 50 12.10 0.81 3.61
C LYS A 50 13.19 -0.15 4.13
N GLY A 51 13.03 -1.46 3.93
CA GLY A 51 14.06 -2.44 4.30
C GLY A 51 15.24 -2.46 3.32
N LYS A 52 14.99 -2.16 2.04
CA LYS A 52 15.98 -2.25 0.95
C LYS A 52 16.68 -0.92 0.65
N LEU A 53 16.13 0.23 1.06
CA LEU A 53 16.82 1.54 0.96
C LEU A 53 18.06 1.64 1.86
N ASN A 54 18.19 0.82 2.89
CA ASN A 54 19.46 0.67 3.62
C ASN A 54 20.54 -0.11 2.82
N MET A 55 20.16 -0.76 1.70
CA MET A 55 21.04 -1.62 0.89
C MET A 55 21.20 -1.14 -0.56
N MET A 56 20.35 -0.22 -1.02
CA MET A 56 20.55 0.48 -2.28
C MET A 56 21.29 1.78 -1.98
N GLU A 57 22.61 1.72 -2.01
CA GLU A 57 23.44 2.91 -2.16
C GLU A 57 22.91 3.72 -3.36
N VAL A 58 22.20 4.81 -3.07
CA VAL A 58 22.00 5.89 -4.03
C VAL A 58 23.31 6.66 -4.06
N HIS A 59 24.30 6.12 -4.77
CA HIS A 59 25.61 6.75 -5.01
C HIS A 59 25.53 7.95 -5.97
N SER A 60 24.45 8.72 -5.93
CA SER A 60 24.41 10.04 -6.57
C SER A 60 23.57 11.01 -5.77
N VAL A 61 24.23 11.60 -4.78
CA VAL A 61 24.16 13.01 -4.36
C VAL A 61 22.82 13.69 -4.62
N VAL A 62 21.80 13.39 -3.79
CA VAL A 62 20.98 14.41 -3.09
C VAL A 62 20.31 13.74 -1.87
N GLU A 63 21.00 13.64 -0.74
CA GLU A 63 20.60 12.85 0.46
C GLU A 63 19.34 13.33 1.21
N GLY A 64 18.48 14.16 0.61
CA GLY A 64 17.21 14.59 1.22
C GLY A 64 16.00 14.55 0.29
N SER A 65 16.18 14.63 -1.02
CA SER A 65 15.06 14.82 -1.95
C SER A 65 14.51 13.50 -2.50
N CYS A 66 15.32 12.48 -2.80
CA CYS A 66 14.81 11.27 -3.45
C CYS A 66 13.95 10.38 -2.53
N ALA A 67 14.43 10.10 -1.30
CA ALA A 67 13.69 9.28 -0.33
C ALA A 67 12.40 9.98 0.16
N ARG A 68 12.47 11.30 0.40
CA ARG A 68 11.30 12.09 0.79
C ARG A 68 10.28 12.19 -0.34
N VAL A 69 10.70 12.48 -1.58
CA VAL A 69 9.80 12.51 -2.74
C VAL A 69 9.18 11.14 -2.97
N TYR A 70 9.95 10.06 -2.84
CA TYR A 70 9.43 8.70 -2.94
C TYR A 70 8.37 8.41 -1.87
N TYR A 71 8.63 8.80 -0.62
CA TYR A 71 7.67 8.66 0.47
C TYR A 71 6.39 9.48 0.24
N LEU A 72 6.50 10.70 -0.26
CA LEU A 72 5.35 11.53 -0.60
C LEU A 72 4.50 10.92 -1.73
N ARG A 73 5.16 10.41 -2.78
CA ARG A 73 4.46 9.69 -3.87
C ARG A 73 3.77 8.42 -3.38
N TYR A 74 4.34 7.79 -2.36
CA TYR A 74 3.76 6.60 -1.75
C TYR A 74 2.47 6.93 -0.99
N LEU A 75 2.51 7.97 -0.14
CA LEU A 75 1.31 8.48 0.53
C LEU A 75 0.27 8.93 -0.48
N GLU A 76 0.68 9.63 -1.55
CA GLU A 76 -0.22 10.04 -2.62
C GLU A 76 -0.89 8.84 -3.31
N CYS A 77 -0.16 7.74 -3.53
CA CYS A 77 -0.72 6.52 -4.10
C CYS A 77 -1.81 5.93 -3.19
N ILE A 78 -1.57 5.88 -1.89
CA ILE A 78 -2.57 5.43 -0.90
C ILE A 78 -3.78 6.34 -0.93
N ASP A 79 -3.58 7.66 -0.85
CA ASP A 79 -4.67 8.63 -0.82
C ASP A 79 -5.53 8.54 -2.10
N ILE A 80 -4.89 8.35 -3.27
CA ILE A 80 -5.63 8.10 -4.52
C ILE A 80 -6.48 6.84 -4.39
N LEU A 81 -5.89 5.70 -4.01
CA LEU A 81 -6.63 4.44 -3.91
C LEU A 81 -7.80 4.55 -2.92
N LEU A 82 -7.58 5.17 -1.75
CA LEU A 82 -8.62 5.37 -0.74
C LEU A 82 -9.72 6.31 -1.23
N SER A 83 -9.37 7.41 -1.93
CA SER A 83 -10.36 8.32 -2.52
C SER A 83 -11.22 7.68 -3.61
N LEU A 84 -10.75 6.57 -4.21
CA LEU A 84 -11.48 5.77 -5.19
C LEU A 84 -12.37 4.70 -4.56
N GLY A 85 -12.47 4.66 -3.23
CA GLY A 85 -13.26 3.65 -2.52
C GLY A 85 -12.53 2.33 -2.31
N ALA A 86 -11.19 2.33 -2.25
CA ALA A 86 -10.46 1.16 -1.79
C ALA A 86 -10.84 0.84 -0.33
N ASP A 87 -11.32 -0.38 -0.12
CA ASP A 87 -11.65 -0.91 1.20
C ASP A 87 -10.35 -1.31 1.94
N VAL A 88 -10.10 -0.64 3.05
CA VAL A 88 -8.95 -0.81 3.95
C VAL A 88 -9.00 -2.11 4.76
N ASN A 89 -10.18 -2.74 4.86
CA ASN A 89 -10.43 -3.88 5.73
C ASN A 89 -10.42 -5.22 4.98
N ILE A 90 -10.21 -5.20 3.66
CA ILE A 90 -10.05 -6.43 2.88
C ILE A 90 -8.87 -7.23 3.44
N LYS A 91 -9.08 -8.54 3.56
CA LYS A 91 -8.08 -9.49 4.06
C LYS A 91 -7.40 -10.20 2.91
N ASP A 92 -6.08 -10.36 2.99
CA ASP A 92 -5.34 -11.27 2.13
C ASP A 92 -5.63 -12.76 2.47
N LYS A 93 -4.99 -13.69 1.75
CA LYS A 93 -5.16 -15.14 2.02
C LYS A 93 -4.66 -15.58 3.39
N GLY A 94 -3.73 -14.85 3.99
CA GLY A 94 -3.27 -15.05 5.37
C GLY A 94 -4.20 -14.42 6.42
N GLY A 95 -5.27 -13.77 5.98
CA GLY A 95 -6.21 -13.04 6.80
C GLY A 95 -5.72 -11.64 7.19
N LYS A 96 -4.62 -11.14 6.60
CA LYS A 96 -4.04 -9.86 6.98
C LYS A 96 -4.71 -8.71 6.26
N THR A 97 -4.98 -7.63 6.98
CA THR A 97 -5.42 -6.34 6.41
C THR A 97 -4.22 -5.44 6.13
N VAL A 98 -4.44 -4.36 5.38
CA VAL A 98 -3.36 -3.39 5.11
C VAL A 98 -2.86 -2.70 6.37
N LEU A 99 -3.70 -2.53 7.39
CA LEU A 99 -3.29 -1.97 8.67
C LEU A 99 -2.28 -2.88 9.40
N MET A 100 -2.53 -4.20 9.43
CA MET A 100 -1.58 -5.16 10.02
C MET A 100 -0.23 -5.13 9.31
N LEU A 101 -0.23 -5.00 7.98
CA LEU A 101 1.00 -4.88 7.19
C LEU A 101 1.74 -3.56 7.50
N ALA A 102 1.01 -2.46 7.69
CA ALA A 102 1.58 -1.16 8.02
C ALA A 102 2.23 -1.11 9.42
N CYS A 103 1.66 -1.80 10.42
CA CYS A 103 2.20 -1.85 11.78
C CYS A 103 3.66 -2.37 11.82
N MET A 104 4.06 -3.22 10.87
CA MET A 104 5.44 -3.74 10.79
C MET A 104 6.51 -2.65 10.53
N LYS A 105 6.12 -1.42 10.18
CA LYS A 105 7.04 -0.34 9.78
C LYS A 105 7.12 0.85 10.72
N ASN A 106 6.34 0.86 11.80
CA ASN A 106 6.28 1.97 12.74
C ASN A 106 6.13 3.34 12.05
N ASP A 107 5.40 3.38 10.93
CA ASP A 107 5.17 4.62 10.17
C ASP A 107 3.87 5.26 10.64
N ARG A 108 4.01 6.21 11.56
CA ARG A 108 2.87 6.89 12.19
C ARG A 108 1.93 7.52 11.17
N LYS A 109 2.47 8.14 10.12
CA LYS A 109 1.64 8.87 9.14
C LYS A 109 0.83 7.90 8.27
N LEU A 110 1.44 6.78 7.87
CA LEU A 110 0.71 5.71 7.18
C LEU A 110 -0.43 5.16 8.05
N LEU A 111 -0.14 4.89 9.33
CA LEU A 111 -1.16 4.40 10.26
C LEU A 111 -2.29 5.42 10.43
N GLU A 112 -1.97 6.70 10.62
CA GLU A 112 -2.96 7.78 10.71
C GLU A 112 -3.83 7.86 9.45
N THR A 113 -3.23 7.80 8.25
CA THR A 113 -4.00 7.79 7.00
C THR A 113 -4.96 6.60 6.93
N LEU A 114 -4.51 5.39 7.25
CA LEU A 114 -5.38 4.20 7.23
C LEU A 114 -6.50 4.29 8.27
N LEU A 115 -6.23 4.80 9.46
CA LEU A 115 -7.22 4.97 10.53
C LEU A 115 -8.26 6.06 10.22
N ILE A 116 -7.84 7.16 9.56
CA ILE A 116 -8.77 8.18 9.07
C ILE A 116 -9.76 7.59 8.05
N HIS A 117 -9.33 6.58 7.30
CA HIS A 117 -10.15 5.85 6.35
C HIS A 117 -10.81 4.60 6.96
N GLU A 118 -11.09 4.62 8.28
CA GLU A 118 -11.89 3.61 8.98
C GLU A 118 -11.30 2.19 8.96
N ALA A 119 -9.96 2.08 8.99
CA ALA A 119 -9.31 0.79 9.17
C ALA A 119 -9.65 0.19 10.55
N ASP A 120 -10.24 -1.00 10.54
CA ASP A 120 -10.61 -1.73 11.76
C ASP A 120 -9.40 -2.42 12.38
N VAL A 121 -9.05 -1.95 13.57
CA VAL A 121 -7.93 -2.43 14.37
C VAL A 121 -8.19 -3.81 14.99
N ASN A 122 -9.45 -4.25 15.05
CA ASN A 122 -9.88 -5.47 15.72
C ASN A 122 -9.95 -6.68 14.79
N ILE A 123 -9.82 -6.49 13.48
CA ILE A 123 -9.74 -7.61 12.54
C ILE A 123 -8.56 -8.48 12.94
N VAL A 124 -8.75 -9.80 12.90
CA VAL A 124 -7.71 -10.78 13.18
C VAL A 124 -7.32 -11.56 11.93
N ASP A 125 -6.02 -11.84 11.81
CA ASP A 125 -5.48 -12.73 10.79
C ASP A 125 -5.84 -14.19 11.07
N ASN A 126 -5.42 -15.11 10.19
CA ASN A 126 -5.72 -16.54 10.35
C ASN A 126 -5.05 -17.18 11.58
N HIS A 127 -4.18 -16.46 12.28
CA HIS A 127 -3.54 -16.90 13.52
C HIS A 127 -4.16 -16.21 14.75
N GLY A 128 -5.25 -15.46 14.58
CA GLY A 128 -5.90 -14.73 15.67
C GLY A 128 -5.18 -13.45 16.08
N ARG A 129 -4.24 -12.94 15.27
CA ARG A 129 -3.48 -11.71 15.58
C ARG A 129 -4.17 -10.49 14.98
N SER A 130 -4.37 -9.43 15.76
CA SER A 130 -4.86 -8.14 15.28
C SER A 130 -3.71 -7.16 15.01
N ALA A 131 -4.06 -5.92 14.66
CA ALA A 131 -3.07 -4.84 14.47
C ALA A 131 -2.53 -4.25 15.80
N LEU A 132 -3.14 -4.61 16.93
CA LEU A 132 -2.79 -4.21 18.30
C LEU A 132 -1.82 -5.21 18.94
#